data_AF-A0A923ML15-F1
#
_entry.id   AF-A0A923ML15-F1
#
_cell.length_a   1.000
_cell.length_b   1.000
_cell.length_c   1.000
_cell.angle_alpha   90.00
_cell.angle_beta   90.00
_cell.angle_gamma   90.00
#
_symmetry.space_group_name_H-M   'P 1'
#
loop_
_entity.id
_entity.type
_entity.pdbx_description
1 polymer ?
#
loop_
_entity_poly.entity_id
_entity_poly.type
_entity_poly.pdbx_seq_one_letter_code
_entity_poly.pdbx_strand_id
1 'polypeptide(L)'
;MKFKTTQKAIRANYNKIICVPYCGLQTLLNYETPVAYTVRREGWAADIYDMGGGVAIVTGYAPFGNIRPSYELRERYETQAEKIRYDYSLSYEQQRESLKSLARDFIKGVCNHE
;
A
#
# COMPACT_ATOMS: atom_id res chain seq x y z
N MET A 1 -3.96 -11.23 -12.04
CA MET A 1 -5.30 -10.58 -12.06
C MET A 1 -5.80 -10.49 -10.62
N LYS A 2 -6.30 -9.32 -10.19
CA LYS A 2 -6.85 -9.17 -8.83
C LYS A 2 -8.24 -9.80 -8.71
N PHE A 3 -8.58 -10.37 -7.56
CA PHE A 3 -9.89 -10.99 -7.31
C PHE A 3 -10.77 -10.17 -6.36
N LYS A 4 -12.09 -10.31 -6.48
CA LYS A 4 -13.05 -9.64 -5.60
C LYS A 4 -13.10 -10.36 -4.25
N THR A 5 -13.06 -9.60 -3.15
CA THR A 5 -13.13 -10.15 -1.79
C THR A 5 -14.00 -9.29 -0.86
N THR A 6 -14.07 -9.66 0.42
CA THR A 6 -14.79 -8.94 1.47
C THR A 6 -13.83 -8.46 2.56
N GLN A 7 -14.21 -7.39 3.29
CA GLN A 7 -13.43 -6.93 4.43
C GLN A 7 -13.29 -8.02 5.50
N LYS A 8 -14.33 -8.84 5.70
CA LYS A 8 -14.33 -9.96 6.66
C LYS A 8 -13.24 -10.98 6.31
N ALA A 9 -13.13 -11.37 5.04
CA ALA A 9 -12.11 -12.30 4.58
C ALA A 9 -10.70 -11.73 4.78
N ILE A 10 -10.49 -10.46 4.44
CA ILE A 10 -9.17 -9.81 4.65
C ILE A 10 -8.81 -9.73 6.14
N ARG A 11 -9.75 -9.33 7.00
CA ARG A 11 -9.53 -9.27 8.47
C ARG A 11 -9.26 -10.63 9.10
N ALA A 12 -9.71 -11.72 8.49
CA ALA A 12 -9.44 -13.07 8.97
C ALA A 12 -8.07 -13.61 8.54
N ASN A 13 -7.47 -13.07 7.46
CA ASN A 13 -6.23 -13.59 6.88
C ASN A 13 -5.00 -12.68 7.11
N TYR A 14 -5.20 -11.42 7.50
CA TYR A 14 -4.13 -10.45 7.73
C TYR A 14 -4.17 -9.92 9.17
N ASN A 15 -3.02 -9.97 9.85
CA ASN A 15 -2.86 -9.48 11.22
C ASN A 15 -2.74 -7.95 11.24
N LYS A 16 -2.01 -7.39 10.26
CA LYS A 16 -1.74 -5.96 10.14
C LYS A 16 -2.32 -5.47 8.82
N ILE A 17 -3.32 -4.60 8.91
CA ILE A 17 -4.02 -4.03 7.77
C ILE A 17 -3.84 -2.52 7.82
N ILE A 18 -3.00 -2.00 6.94
CA ILE A 18 -2.65 -0.59 6.82
C ILE A 18 -3.71 0.08 5.95
N CYS A 19 -4.48 0.98 6.55
CA CYS A 19 -5.57 1.70 5.94
C CYS A 19 -5.09 3.06 5.43
N VAL A 20 -5.13 3.24 4.11
CA VAL A 20 -4.62 4.44 3.43
C VAL A 20 -5.71 5.03 2.53
N PRO A 21 -5.95 6.35 2.54
CA PRO A 21 -6.90 6.96 1.62
C PRO A 21 -6.50 6.77 0.16
N TYR A 22 -7.44 7.02 -0.75
CA TYR A 22 -7.18 6.98 -2.18
C TYR A 22 -5.98 7.84 -2.56
N CYS A 23 -5.12 7.31 -3.44
CA CYS A 23 -3.85 7.92 -3.87
C CYS A 23 -2.83 8.21 -2.75
N GLY A 24 -3.08 7.80 -1.50
CA GLY A 24 -2.21 8.15 -0.38
C GLY A 24 -0.84 7.45 -0.35
N LEU A 25 -0.60 6.48 -1.24
CA LEU A 25 0.67 5.78 -1.47
C LEU A 25 0.86 5.44 -2.97
N GLN A 26 0.38 6.31 -3.86
CA GLN A 26 0.28 6.03 -5.30
C GLN A 26 1.66 5.78 -5.93
N THR A 27 2.65 6.59 -5.58
CA THR A 27 3.99 6.50 -6.15
C THR A 27 4.77 5.37 -5.50
N LEU A 28 4.65 5.20 -4.18
CA LEU A 28 5.32 4.14 -3.45
C LEU A 28 4.93 2.75 -3.97
N LEU A 29 3.64 2.56 -4.30
CA LEU A 29 3.10 1.28 -4.77
C LEU A 29 3.10 1.15 -6.30
N ASN A 30 3.80 2.01 -7.04
CA ASN A 30 3.67 2.09 -8.50
C ASN A 30 4.03 0.79 -9.24
N TYR A 31 4.96 0.01 -8.68
CA TYR A 31 5.37 -1.29 -9.22
C TYR A 31 4.75 -2.49 -8.50
N GLU A 32 3.92 -2.23 -7.49
CA GLU A 32 3.18 -3.27 -6.80
C GLU A 32 1.85 -3.53 -7.50
N THR A 33 1.42 -4.79 -7.53
CA THR A 33 0.13 -5.16 -8.09
C THR A 33 -0.79 -5.63 -6.98
N PRO A 34 -2.01 -5.07 -6.85
CA PRO A 34 -2.95 -5.53 -5.84
C PRO A 34 -3.37 -6.97 -6.12
N VAL A 35 -3.50 -7.77 -5.06
CA VAL A 35 -3.94 -9.17 -5.13
C VAL A 35 -5.45 -9.29 -5.14
N ALA A 36 -6.15 -8.35 -4.47
CA ALA A 36 -7.59 -8.37 -4.33
C ALA A 36 -8.17 -6.96 -4.32
N TYR A 37 -9.49 -6.86 -4.42
CA TYR A 37 -10.24 -5.63 -4.26
C TYR A 37 -11.58 -5.86 -3.55
N THR A 38 -12.08 -4.82 -2.89
CA THR A 38 -13.44 -4.76 -2.34
C THR A 38 -14.32 -3.83 -3.16
N VAL A 39 -15.64 -3.98 -3.01
CA VAL A 39 -16.64 -3.11 -3.63
C VAL A 39 -17.63 -2.60 -2.59
N ARG A 40 -18.25 -1.46 -2.89
CA ARG A 40 -19.39 -0.86 -2.20
C ARG A 40 -20.55 -0.69 -3.18
N ARG A 41 -21.67 -0.10 -2.74
CA ARG A 41 -22.85 0.12 -3.58
C ARG A 41 -22.51 0.88 -4.87
N GLU A 42 -21.61 1.84 -4.78
CA GLU A 42 -21.18 2.71 -5.90
C GLU A 42 -20.04 2.10 -6.73
N GLY A 43 -19.64 0.85 -6.50
CA GLY A 43 -18.57 0.18 -7.25
C GLY A 43 -17.28 -0.01 -6.44
N TRP A 44 -16.12 0.20 -7.05
CA TRP A 44 -14.82 -0.10 -6.45
C TRP A 44 -14.60 0.64 -5.12
N ALA A 45 -14.26 -0.11 -4.07
CA ALA A 45 -14.05 0.44 -2.73
C ALA A 45 -12.58 0.66 -2.41
N ALA A 46 -11.78 -0.40 -2.47
CA ALA A 46 -10.35 -0.35 -2.20
C ALA A 46 -9.64 -1.56 -2.80
N ASP A 47 -8.38 -1.36 -3.17
CA ASP A 47 -7.44 -2.39 -3.55
C ASP A 47 -6.65 -2.88 -2.34
N ILE A 48 -6.31 -4.17 -2.35
CA ILE A 48 -5.54 -4.85 -1.32
C ILE A 48 -4.23 -5.32 -1.93
N TYR A 49 -3.14 -4.87 -1.34
CA TYR A 49 -1.77 -5.28 -1.64
C TYR A 49 -1.29 -6.21 -0.54
N ASP A 50 -0.89 -7.42 -0.92
CA ASP A 50 -0.24 -8.35 0.00
C ASP A 50 1.24 -7.99 0.10
N MET A 51 1.68 -7.60 1.29
CA MET A 51 3.07 -7.20 1.53
C MET A 51 3.89 -8.30 2.19
N GLY A 52 3.31 -9.51 2.33
CA GLY A 52 3.91 -10.64 3.03
C GLY A 52 3.83 -10.53 4.56
N GLY A 53 4.15 -11.63 5.25
CA GLY A 53 4.22 -11.66 6.72
C GLY A 53 2.89 -11.38 7.43
N GLY A 54 1.75 -11.58 6.77
CA GLY A 54 0.43 -11.25 7.31
C GLY A 54 0.13 -9.74 7.33
N VAL A 55 0.84 -8.94 6.54
CA VAL A 55 0.62 -7.50 6.38
C VAL A 55 -0.04 -7.21 5.04
N ALA A 56 -1.10 -6.41 5.05
CA ALA A 56 -1.74 -5.89 3.84
C ALA A 56 -1.80 -4.36 3.87
N ILE A 57 -1.62 -3.74 2.70
CA ILE A 57 -1.98 -2.33 2.48
C ILE A 57 -3.33 -2.29 1.76
N VAL A 58 -4.26 -1.52 2.30
CA VAL A 58 -5.60 -1.30 1.73
C VAL A 58 -5.75 0.17 1.38
N THR A 59 -5.86 0.47 0.08
CA THR A 59 -6.00 1.84 -0.42
C THR A 59 -7.18 1.99 -1.38
N GLY A 60 -7.94 3.06 -1.22
CA GLY A 60 -9.06 3.39 -2.08
C GLY A 60 -10.00 4.43 -1.50
N TYR A 61 -11.20 4.50 -2.05
CA TYR A 61 -12.26 5.43 -1.59
C TYR A 61 -12.89 5.01 -0.26
N ALA A 62 -12.92 3.70 0.04
CA ALA A 62 -13.42 3.17 1.31
C ALA A 62 -12.46 2.12 1.88
N PRO A 63 -11.23 2.54 2.25
CA PRO A 63 -10.22 1.65 2.80
C PRO A 63 -10.57 1.26 4.23
N PHE A 64 -10.01 0.15 4.70
CA PHE A 64 -10.24 -0.38 6.04
C PHE A 64 -8.96 -0.98 6.59
N GLY A 65 -8.84 -1.03 7.91
CA GLY A 65 -7.67 -1.62 8.58
C GLY A 65 -7.61 -1.25 10.05
N ASN A 66 -6.64 -1.83 10.75
CA ASN A 66 -6.33 -1.57 12.16
C ASN A 66 -5.14 -0.61 12.32
N ILE A 67 -4.36 -0.35 11.27
CA ILE A 67 -3.23 0.58 11.29
C ILE A 67 -3.57 1.77 10.40
N ARG A 68 -3.42 2.99 10.92
CA ARG A 68 -3.71 4.23 10.20
C ARG A 68 -2.50 5.17 10.27
N PRO A 69 -1.62 5.17 9.27
CA PRO A 69 -0.48 6.08 9.25
C PRO A 69 -0.93 7.54 9.14
N SER A 70 -0.19 8.42 9.83
CA SER A 70 -0.42 9.86 9.76
C SER A 70 -0.21 10.38 8.33
N TYR A 71 -0.70 11.59 8.07
CA TYR A 71 -0.49 12.24 6.78
C TYR A 71 0.99 12.50 6.51
N GLU A 72 1.69 13.05 7.50
CA GLU A 72 3.10 13.42 7.43
C GLU A 72 3.98 12.21 7.13
N LEU A 73 3.67 11.06 7.75
CA LEU A 73 4.40 9.83 7.48
C LEU A 73 4.20 9.37 6.03
N ARG A 74 2.95 9.34 5.54
CA ARG A 74 2.68 8.95 4.15
C ARG A 74 3.33 9.90 3.16
N GLU A 75 3.18 11.21 3.36
CA GLU A 75 3.76 12.24 2.49
C GLU A 75 5.29 12.15 2.42
N ARG A 76 5.95 11.87 3.56
CA ARG A 76 7.40 11.66 3.60
C ARG A 76 7.83 10.51 2.69
N TYR A 77 7.13 9.37 2.74
CA TYR A 77 7.46 8.21 1.92
C TYR A 77 7.06 8.40 0.45
N GLU A 78 5.93 9.05 0.16
CA GLU A 78 5.55 9.41 -1.22
C GLU A 78 6.58 10.36 -1.86
N THR A 79 7.04 11.37 -1.13
CA THR A 79 8.07 12.31 -1.62
C THR A 79 9.39 11.59 -1.94
N GLN A 80 9.77 10.60 -1.13
CA GLN A 80 10.94 9.76 -1.41
C GLN A 80 10.71 8.86 -2.62
N ALA A 81 9.51 8.29 -2.74
CA ALA A 81 9.12 7.47 -3.87
C ALA A 81 9.13 8.26 -5.19
N GLU A 82 8.65 9.51 -5.20
CA GLU A 82 8.69 10.39 -6.37
C GLU A 82 10.12 10.65 -6.85
N LYS A 83 11.04 10.93 -5.91
CA LYS A 83 12.46 11.11 -6.27
C LYS A 83 13.03 9.89 -6.96
N ILE A 84 12.71 8.69 -6.48
CA ILE A 84 13.14 7.43 -7.11
C ILE A 84 12.46 7.24 -8.48
N ARG A 85 11.15 7.49 -8.55
CA ARG A 85 10.33 7.23 -9.75
C ARG A 85 10.72 8.11 -10.93
N TYR A 86 11.11 9.34 -10.65
CA TYR A 86 11.51 10.34 -11.65
C TYR A 86 13.03 10.53 -11.76
N ASP A 87 13.82 9.67 -11.11
CA ASP A 87 15.26 9.62 -11.33
C ASP A 87 15.55 8.85 -12.64
N TYR A 88 15.74 9.61 -13.71
CA TYR A 88 16.06 9.08 -15.04
C TYR A 88 17.51 8.57 -15.17
N SER A 89 18.34 8.72 -14.13
CA SER A 89 19.66 8.06 -14.08
C SER A 89 19.55 6.58 -13.68
N LEU A 90 18.43 6.19 -13.05
CA LEU A 90 18.16 4.81 -12.67
C LEU A 90 17.49 4.05 -13.80
N SER A 91 17.91 2.81 -14.01
CA SER A 91 17.18 1.85 -14.84
C SER A 91 15.83 1.49 -14.22
N TYR A 92 14.91 0.98 -15.03
CA TYR A 92 13.61 0.47 -14.59
C TYR A 92 13.73 -0.50 -13.40
N GLU A 93 14.66 -1.45 -13.49
CA GLU A 93 14.88 -2.46 -12.44
C GLU A 93 15.39 -1.82 -11.14
N GLN A 94 16.28 -0.83 -11.24
CA GLN A 94 16.75 -0.09 -10.06
C GLN A 94 15.62 0.70 -9.41
N GLN A 95 14.82 1.45 -10.18
CA GLN A 95 13.67 2.16 -9.64
C GLN A 95 12.69 1.20 -8.95
N ARG A 96 12.43 0.05 -9.56
CA ARG A 96 11.53 -0.98 -9.03
C ARG A 96 12.02 -1.53 -7.69
N GLU A 97 13.27 -1.96 -7.61
CA GLU A 97 13.81 -2.54 -6.38
C GLU A 97 13.97 -1.48 -5.27
N SER A 98 14.32 -0.24 -5.62
CA SER A 98 14.35 0.87 -4.67
C SER A 98 12.96 1.18 -4.09
N LEU A 99 11.90 1.23 -4.91
CA LEU A 99 10.54 1.42 -4.43
C LEU A 99 10.04 0.25 -3.58
N LYS A 100 10.35 -0.99 -3.95
CA LYS A 100 10.06 -2.17 -3.12
C LYS A 100 10.74 -2.10 -1.76
N SER A 101 12.02 -1.70 -1.74
CA SER A 101 12.75 -1.51 -0.47
C SER A 101 12.09 -0.43 0.37
N LEU A 102 11.76 0.71 -0.23
CA LEU A 102 11.10 1.82 0.45
C LEU A 102 9.73 1.42 1.01
N ALA A 103 8.96 0.60 0.30
CA ALA A 103 7.68 0.07 0.76
C ALA A 103 7.84 -0.83 2.00
N ARG A 104 8.89 -1.66 2.04
CA ARG A 104 9.22 -2.47 3.23
C ARG A 104 9.59 -1.58 4.42
N ASP A 105 10.33 -0.51 4.19
CA ASP A 105 10.72 0.43 5.25
C ASP A 105 9.52 1.22 5.77
N PHE A 106 8.61 1.63 4.88
CA PHE A 106 7.31 2.20 5.26
C PHE A 106 6.55 1.25 6.18
N ILE A 107 6.40 -0.03 5.80
CA ILE A 107 5.71 -1.05 6.59
C ILE A 107 6.35 -1.21 7.97
N LYS A 108 7.68 -1.35 8.05
CA LYS A 108 8.40 -1.42 9.34
C LYS A 108 8.10 -0.20 10.19
N GLY A 109 8.14 0.99 9.60
CA GLY A 109 7.84 2.25 10.28
C GLY A 109 6.43 2.27 10.87
N VAL A 110 5.41 1.85 10.12
CA VAL A 110 4.01 1.87 10.61
C VAL A 110 3.66 0.71 11.53
N CYS A 111 4.37 -0.42 11.46
CA CYS A 111 4.04 -1.64 12.19
C CYS A 111 4.85 -1.86 13.47
N ASN A 112 5.92 -1.08 13.70
CA ASN A 112 6.81 -1.18 14.87
C ASN A 112 6.63 -0.03 15.89
N HIS A 113 5.69 0.88 15.67
CA HIS A 113 5.25 1.81 16.71
C HIS A 113 4.20 1.14 17.60
N GLU A 114 4.64 0.24 18.48
CA GLU A 114 3.95 -0.20 19.70
C GLU A 114 4.89 -0.04 20.89
#